data_AF-B0WJ15-F1
#
_entry.id   AF-B0WJ15-F1
#
_cell.length_a   1.000
_cell.length_b   1.000
_cell.length_c   1.000
_cell.angle_alpha   90.00
_cell.angle_beta   90.00
_cell.angle_gamma   90.00
#
_symmetry.space_group_name_H-M   'P 1'
#
loop_
_entity.id
_entity.type
_entity.pdbx_description
1 polymer ?
#
loop_
_entity_poly.entity_id
_entity_poly.type
_entity_poly.pdbx_seq_one_letter_code
_entity_poly.pdbx_strand_id
1 'polypeptide(L)'
;MEREQELSQRQSWVLLDHVLFNPSLWIYTPATVQARLYAYLATEFLSDTQIYSNVRRVSTVLQTVHTLKFYYWVVNPRAKSGITPKGLDGPRPAQKDILAIRAYILLFLKQLIMIGNGVKDDELQSILNYLMTMHEDENLHDVLQMLISLMSEHPSSMVPAFDVKHGVRTIFKLLAAESQLIRLQALKLLGFFLSRSTHKFKWNCWVFGTVIFPTTAFLRKLLPLNQVLLPEASFVGKLTFGTVAGNVSGNGPEENLI
;
A
#
# COMPACT_ATOMS: atom_id res chain seq x y z
N MET A 1 -37.27 -4.72 26.66
CA MET A 1 -36.05 -5.33 27.24
C MET A 1 -35.03 -5.76 26.20
N GLU A 2 -35.14 -6.88 25.47
CA GLU A 2 -34.08 -7.29 24.51
C GLU A 2 -33.82 -6.27 23.39
N ARG A 3 -34.87 -5.75 22.73
CA ARG A 3 -34.69 -4.71 21.69
C ARG A 3 -34.09 -3.41 22.23
N GLU A 4 -34.36 -3.07 23.48
CA GLU A 4 -33.83 -1.85 24.12
C GLU A 4 -32.36 -2.04 24.53
N GLN A 5 -31.98 -3.24 24.96
CA GLN A 5 -30.58 -3.61 25.20
C GLN A 5 -29.78 -3.63 23.90
N GLU A 6 -30.31 -4.17 22.81
CA GLU A 6 -29.68 -4.11 21.48
C GLU A 6 -29.53 -2.67 20.98
N LEU A 7 -30.54 -1.81 21.17
CA LEU A 7 -30.48 -0.40 20.81
C LEU A 7 -29.44 0.35 21.64
N SER A 8 -29.39 0.13 22.95
CA SER A 8 -28.39 0.71 23.85
C SER A 8 -26.98 0.24 23.48
N GLN A 9 -26.82 -1.04 23.14
CA GLN A 9 -25.54 -1.60 22.72
C GLN A 9 -25.09 -0.99 21.39
N ARG A 10 -25.99 -0.88 20.40
CA ARG A 10 -25.70 -0.19 19.14
C ARG A 10 -25.31 1.27 19.34
N GLN A 11 -25.98 2.00 20.24
CA GLN A 11 -25.62 3.39 20.57
C GLN A 11 -24.23 3.48 21.21
N SER A 12 -23.87 2.53 22.08
CA SER A 12 -22.54 2.51 22.70
C SER A 12 -21.41 2.29 21.68
N TRP A 13 -21.62 1.43 20.68
CA TRP A 13 -20.66 1.22 19.60
C TRP A 13 -20.51 2.44 18.69
N VAL A 14 -21.62 3.12 18.40
CA VAL A 14 -21.60 4.37 17.62
C VAL A 14 -20.78 5.44 18.35
N LEU A 15 -20.97 5.57 19.67
CA LEU A 15 -20.19 6.49 20.50
C LEU A 15 -18.71 6.11 20.54
N LEU A 16 -18.40 4.82 20.68
CA LEU A 16 -17.03 4.32 20.67
C LEU A 16 -16.32 4.65 19.36
N ASP A 17 -16.96 4.41 18.21
CA ASP A 17 -16.43 4.78 16.89
C ASP A 17 -16.14 6.29 16.80
N HIS A 18 -17.08 7.12 17.28
CA HIS A 18 -16.96 8.57 17.25
C HIS A 18 -15.88 9.13 18.18
N VAL A 19 -15.42 8.36 19.16
CA VAL A 19 -14.29 8.73 20.02
C VAL A 19 -12.99 8.16 19.48
N LEU A 20 -12.92 6.85 19.22
CA LEU A 20 -11.68 6.17 18.83
C LEU A 20 -11.13 6.66 17.49
N PHE A 21 -11.99 6.88 16.49
CA PHE A 21 -11.56 7.26 15.13
C PHE A 21 -11.60 8.76 14.87
N ASN A 22 -11.87 9.58 15.89
CA ASN A 22 -11.93 11.02 15.73
C ASN A 22 -10.57 11.68 16.03
N PRO A 23 -9.78 12.04 15.00
CA PRO A 23 -8.46 12.62 15.19
C PRO A 23 -8.51 13.97 15.89
N SER A 24 -9.62 14.72 15.78
CA SER A 24 -9.74 16.04 16.41
C SER A 24 -9.72 15.99 17.93
N LEU A 25 -9.96 14.83 18.55
CA LEU A 25 -9.80 14.66 19.99
C LEU A 25 -8.35 14.30 20.33
N TRP A 26 -7.80 13.33 19.61
CA TRP A 26 -6.51 12.72 19.95
C TRP A 26 -5.30 13.61 19.68
N ILE A 27 -5.39 14.53 18.72
CA ILE A 27 -4.30 15.45 18.38
C ILE A 27 -3.82 16.32 19.55
N TYR A 28 -4.70 16.56 20.55
CA TYR A 28 -4.39 17.37 21.72
C TYR A 28 -3.77 16.55 22.87
N THR A 29 -3.73 15.23 22.74
CA THR A 29 -3.12 14.35 23.74
C THR A 29 -1.61 14.22 23.51
N PRO A 30 -0.80 13.85 24.53
CA PRO A 30 0.63 13.62 24.33
C PRO A 30 0.91 12.58 23.23
N ALA A 31 2.00 12.77 22.48
CA ALA A 31 2.36 11.91 21.36
C ALA A 31 2.45 10.41 21.73
N THR A 32 2.89 10.12 22.96
CA THR A 32 2.94 8.76 23.50
C THR A 32 1.56 8.12 23.65
N VAL A 33 0.54 8.91 23.98
CA VAL A 33 -0.85 8.45 24.06
C VAL A 33 -1.42 8.19 22.67
N GLN A 34 -1.16 9.09 21.72
CA GLN A 34 -1.55 8.90 20.32
C GLN A 34 -0.94 7.62 19.74
N ALA A 35 0.36 7.42 19.95
CA ALA A 35 1.07 6.22 19.48
C ALA A 35 0.50 4.94 20.10
N ARG A 36 0.18 4.93 21.40
CA ARG A 36 -0.43 3.77 22.08
C ARG A 36 -1.82 3.46 21.55
N LEU A 37 -2.64 4.48 21.31
CA LEU A 37 -3.97 4.30 20.70
C LEU A 37 -3.86 3.61 19.34
N TYR A 38 -3.06 4.17 18.43
CA TYR A 38 -2.97 3.60 17.08
C TYR A 38 -2.26 2.25 17.06
N ALA A 39 -1.31 2.01 17.97
CA ALA A 39 -0.72 0.68 18.14
C ALA A 39 -1.79 -0.34 18.55
N TYR A 40 -2.59 -0.04 19.58
CA TYR A 40 -3.70 -0.88 20.01
C TYR A 40 -4.71 -1.14 18.89
N LEU A 41 -5.10 -0.10 18.14
CA LEU A 41 -5.98 -0.24 16.98
C LEU A 41 -5.40 -1.20 15.94
N ALA A 42 -4.09 -1.12 15.71
CA ALA A 42 -3.36 -1.89 14.71
C ALA A 42 -2.96 -3.32 15.13
N THR A 43 -3.16 -3.74 16.37
CA THR A 43 -2.70 -5.07 16.83
C THR A 43 -3.75 -5.85 17.60
N GLU A 44 -4.57 -5.18 18.39
CA GLU A 44 -5.48 -5.81 19.34
C GLU A 44 -6.96 -5.53 19.01
N PHE A 45 -7.28 -4.33 18.52
CA PHE A 45 -8.66 -3.94 18.29
C PHE A 45 -9.39 -4.82 17.26
N LEU A 46 -8.69 -5.20 16.19
CA LEU A 46 -9.29 -5.98 15.10
C LEU A 46 -9.31 -7.50 15.34
N SER A 47 -8.65 -8.00 16.40
CA SER A 47 -8.66 -9.42 16.76
C SER A 47 -9.86 -9.79 17.63
N ASP A 48 -10.53 -8.82 18.25
CA ASP A 48 -11.76 -9.03 19.01
C ASP A 48 -12.97 -9.15 18.07
N THR A 49 -13.60 -10.33 18.06
CA THR A 49 -14.71 -10.68 17.17
C THR A 49 -15.99 -9.89 17.47
N GLN A 50 -16.21 -9.48 18.72
CA GLN A 50 -17.37 -8.67 19.12
C GLN A 50 -17.22 -7.24 18.60
N ILE A 51 -16.02 -6.67 18.70
CA ILE A 51 -15.71 -5.33 18.21
C ILE A 51 -15.77 -5.31 16.69
N TYR A 52 -15.09 -6.25 16.02
CA TYR A 52 -15.06 -6.35 14.56
C TYR A 52 -16.45 -6.36 13.92
N SER A 53 -17.39 -7.15 14.47
CA SER A 53 -18.72 -7.31 13.89
C SER A 53 -19.54 -6.01 13.84
N ASN A 54 -19.20 -5.03 14.67
CA ASN A 54 -19.92 -3.76 14.81
C ASN A 54 -19.24 -2.60 14.07
N VAL A 55 -17.98 -2.75 13.66
CA VAL A 55 -17.23 -1.68 12.98
C VAL A 55 -17.76 -1.46 11.56
N ARG A 56 -18.08 -0.20 11.26
CA ARG A 56 -18.42 0.24 9.89
C ARG A 56 -17.16 0.37 9.02
N ARG A 57 -16.58 -0.77 8.62
CA ARG A 57 -15.28 -0.90 7.92
C ARG A 57 -14.99 0.20 6.90
N VAL A 58 -15.86 0.40 5.91
CA VAL A 58 -15.66 1.41 4.85
C VAL A 58 -15.56 2.82 5.43
N SER A 59 -16.49 3.19 6.32
CA SER A 59 -16.48 4.50 6.97
C SER A 59 -15.20 4.71 7.80
N THR A 60 -14.77 3.70 8.54
CA THR A 60 -13.55 3.74 9.34
C THR A 60 -12.31 3.88 8.46
N VAL A 61 -12.24 3.19 7.32
CA VAL A 61 -11.16 3.36 6.34
C VAL A 61 -11.10 4.80 5.83
N LEU A 62 -12.23 5.36 5.40
CA LEU A 62 -12.31 6.73 4.88
C LEU A 62 -11.89 7.75 5.97
N GLN A 63 -12.34 7.56 7.21
CA GLN A 63 -11.93 8.41 8.34
C GLN A 63 -10.43 8.28 8.65
N THR A 64 -9.87 7.09 8.55
CA THR A 64 -8.44 6.84 8.78
C THR A 64 -7.58 7.51 7.70
N VAL A 65 -7.99 7.42 6.43
CA VAL A 65 -7.33 8.13 5.31
C VAL A 65 -7.44 9.65 5.48
N HIS A 66 -8.61 10.16 5.90
CA HIS A 66 -8.78 11.58 6.23
C HIS A 66 -7.87 12.00 7.41
N THR A 67 -7.74 11.16 8.43
CA THR A 67 -6.85 11.39 9.58
C THR A 67 -5.40 11.58 9.14
N LEU A 68 -4.88 10.66 8.30
CA LEU A 68 -3.54 10.78 7.71
C LEU A 68 -3.38 12.07 6.89
N LYS A 69 -4.38 12.39 6.07
CA LYS A 69 -4.31 13.50 5.11
C LYS A 69 -4.27 14.87 5.79
N PHE A 70 -5.07 15.07 6.83
CA PHE A 70 -5.28 16.41 7.40
C PHE A 70 -4.54 16.66 8.72
N TYR A 71 -4.21 15.60 9.47
CA TYR A 71 -3.65 15.74 10.83
C TYR A 71 -2.20 15.25 10.93
N TYR A 72 -1.86 14.12 10.29
CA TYR A 72 -0.55 13.47 10.43
C TYR A 72 0.32 13.59 9.17
N TRP A 73 0.83 14.79 8.93
CA TRP A 73 1.80 15.11 7.87
C TRP A 73 3.16 15.43 8.48
N VAL A 74 4.26 15.25 7.76
CA VAL A 74 5.61 15.68 8.23
C VAL A 74 5.87 17.14 7.86
N VAL A 75 5.67 17.46 6.57
CA VAL A 75 5.75 18.81 6.00
C VAL A 75 4.34 19.33 5.77
N ASN A 76 4.10 20.63 6.04
CA ASN A 76 2.77 21.21 5.90
C ASN A 76 2.26 21.09 4.45
N PRO A 77 1.11 20.44 4.20
CA PRO A 77 0.68 20.09 2.86
C PRO A 77 0.06 21.24 2.06
N ARG A 78 -0.08 22.43 2.68
CA ARG A 78 -0.69 23.59 2.01
C ARG A 78 0.06 24.01 0.75
N ALA A 79 1.40 24.00 0.80
CA ALA A 79 2.22 24.54 -0.28
C ALA A 79 2.20 23.65 -1.54
N LYS A 80 2.41 22.34 -1.39
CA LYS A 80 2.49 21.41 -2.54
C LYS A 80 1.13 20.83 -2.94
N SER A 81 0.25 20.59 -1.97
CA SER A 81 -1.02 19.90 -2.20
C SER A 81 -2.26 20.81 -2.10
N GLY A 82 -2.11 22.07 -1.68
CA GLY A 82 -3.24 22.98 -1.47
C GLY A 82 -4.17 22.55 -0.31
N ILE A 83 -3.74 21.58 0.50
CA ILE A 83 -4.54 21.02 1.60
C ILE A 83 -4.38 21.91 2.81
N THR A 84 -5.50 22.37 3.38
CA THR A 84 -5.47 23.07 4.66
C THR A 84 -5.40 22.05 5.79
N PRO A 85 -4.28 21.94 6.52
CA PRO A 85 -4.17 21.02 7.63
C PRO A 85 -5.10 21.42 8.79
N LYS A 86 -5.48 20.42 9.59
CA LYS A 86 -6.35 20.58 10.77
C LYS A 86 -5.54 20.39 12.05
N GLY A 87 -6.03 20.93 13.17
CA GLY A 87 -5.39 20.73 14.48
C GLY A 87 -4.11 21.52 14.69
N LEU A 88 -4.06 22.76 14.18
CA LEU A 88 -2.87 23.62 14.29
C LEU A 88 -2.82 24.41 15.61
N ASP A 89 -3.90 24.38 16.38
CA ASP A 89 -4.14 25.14 17.60
C ASP A 89 -3.58 24.47 18.87
N GLY A 90 -3.01 23.26 18.75
CA GLY A 90 -2.42 22.50 19.85
C GLY A 90 -0.93 22.17 19.67
N PRO A 91 -0.30 21.58 20.70
CA PRO A 91 1.09 21.15 20.61
C PRO A 91 1.24 20.00 19.59
N ARG A 92 2.05 20.21 18.57
CA ARG A 92 2.27 19.20 17.53
C ARG A 92 3.37 18.21 17.95
N PRO A 93 3.17 16.89 17.75
CA PRO A 93 4.21 15.90 18.01
C PRO A 93 5.50 16.17 17.22
N ALA A 94 6.63 15.72 17.76
CA ALA A 94 7.90 15.80 17.06
C ALA A 94 7.88 14.90 15.81
N GLN A 95 8.70 15.22 14.80
CA GLN A 95 8.71 14.50 13.53
C GLN A 95 8.88 12.98 13.69
N LYS A 96 9.78 12.54 14.57
CA LYS A 96 9.97 11.11 14.88
C LYS A 96 8.69 10.42 15.36
N ASP A 97 7.91 11.12 16.18
CA ASP A 97 6.70 10.58 16.78
C ASP A 97 5.57 10.55 15.74
N ILE A 98 5.51 11.55 14.86
CA ILE A 98 4.58 11.54 13.72
C ILE A 98 4.85 10.35 12.80
N LEU A 99 6.11 10.07 12.47
CA LEU A 99 6.46 8.91 11.66
C LEU A 99 6.02 7.59 12.33
N ALA A 100 6.27 7.44 13.63
CA ALA A 100 5.84 6.27 14.39
C ALA A 100 4.30 6.13 14.43
N ILE A 101 3.58 7.22 14.70
CA ILE A 101 2.11 7.24 14.71
C ILE A 101 1.55 6.88 13.34
N ARG A 102 2.10 7.44 12.26
CA ARG A 102 1.69 7.14 10.88
C ARG A 102 1.90 5.67 10.52
N ALA A 103 3.01 5.08 10.96
CA ALA A 103 3.26 3.65 10.76
C ALA A 103 2.16 2.79 11.40
N TYR A 104 1.75 3.09 12.64
CA TYR A 104 0.63 2.39 13.28
C TYR A 104 -0.71 2.64 12.59
N ILE A 105 -1.01 3.88 12.20
CA ILE A 105 -2.24 4.20 11.46
C ILE A 105 -2.31 3.40 10.15
N LEU A 106 -1.19 3.29 9.42
CA LEU A 106 -1.14 2.55 8.17
C LEU A 106 -1.18 1.04 8.37
N LEU A 107 -0.59 0.52 9.45
CA LEU A 107 -0.73 -0.88 9.82
C LEU A 107 -2.19 -1.22 10.12
N PHE A 108 -2.88 -0.38 10.91
CA PHE A 108 -4.31 -0.49 11.17
C PHE A 108 -5.12 -0.47 9.87
N LEU A 109 -4.86 0.52 9.00
CA LEU A 109 -5.56 0.64 7.72
C LEU A 109 -5.36 -0.59 6.83
N LYS A 110 -4.11 -1.09 6.72
CA LYS A 110 -3.76 -2.29 5.96
C LYS A 110 -4.55 -3.50 6.45
N GLN A 111 -4.56 -3.74 7.75
CA GLN A 111 -5.30 -4.86 8.33
C GLN A 111 -6.81 -4.69 8.09
N LEU A 112 -7.35 -3.50 8.38
CA LEU A 112 -8.77 -3.20 8.25
C LEU A 112 -9.32 -3.49 6.85
N ILE A 113 -8.59 -3.11 5.80
CA ILE A 113 -9.03 -3.36 4.41
C ILE A 113 -8.87 -4.82 3.95
N MET A 114 -8.12 -5.64 4.70
CA MET A 114 -7.96 -7.05 4.40
C MET A 114 -8.90 -7.95 5.21
N ILE A 115 -9.61 -7.39 6.17
CA ILE A 115 -10.53 -8.17 7.01
C ILE A 115 -11.74 -8.64 6.22
N GLY A 116 -12.00 -9.94 6.19
CA GLY A 116 -13.13 -10.53 5.48
C GLY A 116 -12.80 -10.79 4.01
N ASN A 117 -13.79 -10.61 3.12
CA ASN A 117 -13.71 -11.11 1.75
C ASN A 117 -13.04 -10.11 0.77
N GLY A 118 -11.80 -9.74 1.06
CA GLY A 118 -10.99 -8.87 0.20
C GLY A 118 -11.28 -7.38 0.33
N VAL A 119 -10.64 -6.59 -0.55
CA VAL A 119 -10.72 -5.12 -0.56
C VAL A 119 -12.05 -4.63 -1.14
N LYS A 120 -12.65 -3.62 -0.51
CA LYS A 120 -13.86 -2.97 -1.05
C LYS A 120 -13.51 -1.81 -1.95
N ASP A 121 -14.37 -1.58 -2.93
CA ASP A 121 -14.22 -0.56 -3.96
C ASP A 121 -13.95 0.86 -3.42
N ASP A 122 -14.78 1.32 -2.49
CA ASP A 122 -14.67 2.68 -1.93
C ASP A 122 -13.42 2.85 -1.06
N GLU A 123 -12.98 1.78 -0.41
CA GLU A 123 -11.79 1.77 0.43
C GLU A 123 -10.54 1.96 -0.42
N LEU A 124 -10.38 1.14 -1.47
CA LEU A 124 -9.25 1.27 -2.38
C LEU A 124 -9.28 2.61 -3.11
N GLN A 125 -10.45 3.06 -3.56
CA GLN A 125 -10.60 4.36 -4.21
C GLN A 125 -10.14 5.49 -3.28
N SER A 126 -10.45 5.45 -1.99
CA SER A 126 -10.01 6.46 -1.02
C SER A 126 -8.48 6.53 -0.89
N ILE A 127 -7.80 5.38 -0.90
CA ILE A 127 -6.34 5.27 -0.85
C ILE A 127 -5.72 5.81 -2.16
N LEU A 128 -6.27 5.45 -3.32
CA LEU A 128 -5.81 5.96 -4.61
C LEU A 128 -6.01 7.48 -4.71
N ASN A 129 -7.13 8.01 -4.21
CA ASN A 129 -7.39 9.44 -4.15
C ASN A 129 -6.40 10.17 -3.23
N TYR A 130 -6.01 9.56 -2.10
CA TYR A 130 -4.94 10.11 -1.26
C TYR A 130 -3.64 10.24 -2.06
N LEU A 131 -3.21 9.18 -2.74
CA LEU A 131 -1.97 9.19 -3.55
C LEU A 131 -2.03 10.15 -4.74
N MET A 132 -3.21 10.38 -5.30
CA MET A 132 -3.42 11.36 -6.37
C MET A 132 -3.35 12.81 -5.87
N THR A 133 -3.75 13.09 -4.63
CA THR A 133 -3.92 14.45 -4.13
C THR A 133 -2.80 14.94 -3.20
N MET A 134 -2.09 14.03 -2.52
CA MET A 134 -0.93 14.37 -1.69
C MET A 134 0.35 14.51 -2.54
N HIS A 135 1.26 15.39 -2.11
CA HIS A 135 2.51 15.71 -2.81
C HIS A 135 3.72 15.81 -1.87
N GLU A 136 3.51 15.49 -0.59
CA GLU A 136 4.56 15.46 0.43
C GLU A 136 5.20 14.08 0.41
N ASP A 137 6.50 14.02 0.12
CA ASP A 137 7.19 12.78 -0.22
C ASP A 137 7.11 11.72 0.88
N GLU A 138 7.36 12.09 2.13
CA GLU A 138 7.22 11.17 3.28
C GLU A 138 5.78 10.65 3.44
N ASN A 139 4.78 11.48 3.15
CA ASN A 139 3.37 11.13 3.21
C ASN A 139 2.95 10.18 2.09
N LEU A 140 3.48 10.40 0.88
CA LEU A 140 3.28 9.53 -0.25
C LEU A 140 4.01 8.20 -0.08
N HIS A 141 5.24 8.22 0.43
CA HIS A 141 6.08 7.04 0.58
C HIS A 141 5.39 5.98 1.44
N ASP A 142 4.94 6.34 2.65
CA ASP A 142 4.36 5.35 3.57
C ASP A 142 3.06 4.74 3.03
N VAL A 143 2.18 5.54 2.42
CA VAL A 143 0.92 5.04 1.83
C VAL A 143 1.20 4.17 0.60
N LEU A 144 2.16 4.56 -0.23
CA LEU A 144 2.57 3.78 -1.39
C LEU A 144 3.20 2.44 -0.97
N GLN A 145 4.02 2.44 0.08
CA GLN A 145 4.63 1.24 0.63
C GLN A 145 3.57 0.29 1.22
N MET A 146 2.56 0.82 1.92
CA MET A 146 1.42 0.03 2.39
C MET A 146 0.67 -0.61 1.20
N LEU A 147 0.41 0.16 0.13
CA LEU A 147 -0.29 -0.35 -1.06
C LEU A 147 0.53 -1.41 -1.81
N ILE A 148 1.85 -1.26 -1.88
CA ILE A 148 2.76 -2.29 -2.43
C ILE A 148 2.67 -3.57 -1.61
N SER A 149 2.72 -3.46 -0.28
CA SER A 149 2.59 -4.60 0.63
C SER A 149 1.27 -5.36 0.39
N LEU A 150 0.14 -4.65 0.32
CA LEU A 150 -1.17 -5.23 -0.02
C LEU A 150 -1.17 -5.94 -1.38
N MET A 151 -0.63 -5.29 -2.41
CA MET A 151 -0.54 -5.85 -3.77
C MET A 151 0.30 -7.14 -3.79
N SER A 152 1.38 -7.19 -3.01
CA SER A 152 2.29 -8.33 -2.94
C SER A 152 1.74 -9.50 -2.13
N GLU A 153 1.04 -9.22 -1.04
CA GLU A 153 0.52 -10.23 -0.10
C GLU A 153 -0.82 -10.80 -0.56
N HIS A 154 -1.66 -9.98 -1.21
CA HIS A 154 -3.02 -10.36 -1.61
C HIS A 154 -3.32 -10.06 -3.08
N PRO A 155 -2.50 -10.55 -4.04
CA PRO A 155 -2.64 -10.20 -5.45
C PRO A 155 -3.98 -10.62 -6.06
N SER A 156 -4.59 -11.71 -5.59
CA SER A 156 -5.87 -12.22 -6.12
C SER A 156 -7.04 -11.25 -5.90
N SER A 157 -7.05 -10.51 -4.80
CA SER A 157 -8.06 -9.48 -4.51
C SER A 157 -7.62 -8.10 -5.00
N MET A 158 -6.35 -7.75 -4.80
CA MET A 158 -5.85 -6.40 -5.07
C MET A 158 -5.72 -6.09 -6.56
N VAL A 159 -5.21 -7.01 -7.38
CA VAL A 159 -5.00 -6.78 -8.82
C VAL A 159 -6.31 -6.45 -9.55
N PRO A 160 -7.38 -7.26 -9.46
CA PRO A 160 -8.63 -6.92 -10.15
C PRO A 160 -9.27 -5.64 -9.62
N ALA A 161 -9.27 -5.42 -8.29
CA ALA A 161 -9.82 -4.20 -7.71
C ALA A 161 -9.04 -2.95 -8.17
N PHE A 162 -7.71 -3.03 -8.21
CA PHE A 162 -6.86 -1.94 -8.66
C PHE A 162 -7.06 -1.60 -10.14
N ASP A 163 -7.29 -2.61 -10.99
CA ASP A 163 -7.59 -2.41 -12.40
C ASP A 163 -8.95 -1.71 -12.61
N VAL A 164 -10.00 -2.21 -11.94
CA VAL A 164 -11.35 -1.63 -11.98
C VAL A 164 -11.36 -0.16 -11.53
N LYS A 165 -10.52 0.21 -10.55
CA LYS A 165 -10.37 1.59 -10.07
C LYS A 165 -9.36 2.43 -10.86
N HIS A 166 -8.89 1.93 -12.00
CA HIS A 166 -7.91 2.62 -12.85
C HIS A 166 -6.65 3.05 -12.09
N GLY A 167 -6.19 2.24 -11.13
CA GLY A 167 -5.05 2.55 -10.25
C GLY A 167 -3.74 2.79 -10.99
N VAL A 168 -3.63 2.32 -12.24
CA VAL A 168 -2.49 2.60 -13.12
C VAL A 168 -2.31 4.11 -13.38
N ARG A 169 -3.39 4.89 -13.38
CA ARG A 169 -3.29 6.37 -13.46
C ARG A 169 -2.53 6.94 -12.26
N THR A 170 -2.76 6.40 -11.07
CA THR A 170 -2.03 6.78 -9.84
C THR A 170 -0.55 6.45 -9.96
N ILE A 171 -0.19 5.30 -10.53
CA ILE A 171 1.22 4.94 -10.79
C ILE A 171 1.88 5.99 -11.69
N PHE A 172 1.26 6.34 -12.82
CA PHE A 172 1.84 7.33 -13.74
C PHE A 172 2.00 8.72 -13.10
N LYS A 173 1.04 9.15 -12.28
CA LYS A 173 1.18 10.38 -11.47
C LYS A 173 2.41 10.31 -10.58
N LEU A 174 2.63 9.19 -9.90
CA LEU A 174 3.76 9.02 -8.99
C LEU A 174 5.11 8.89 -9.72
N LEU A 175 5.12 8.35 -10.94
CA LEU A 175 6.31 8.32 -11.80
C LEU A 175 6.76 9.72 -12.25
N ALA A 176 5.86 10.70 -12.25
CA ALA A 176 6.19 12.10 -12.53
C ALA A 176 6.69 12.88 -11.30
N ALA A 177 6.68 12.28 -10.10
CA ALA A 177 7.12 12.93 -8.87
C ALA A 177 8.59 13.38 -8.94
N GLU A 178 8.92 14.46 -8.23
CA GLU A 178 10.29 14.98 -8.14
C GLU A 178 11.20 13.97 -7.41
N SER A 179 10.70 13.42 -6.31
CA SER A 179 11.42 12.43 -5.49
C SER A 179 11.71 11.15 -6.28
N GLN A 180 13.00 10.81 -6.38
CA GLN A 180 13.45 9.56 -6.98
C GLN A 180 12.94 8.34 -6.21
N LEU A 181 12.86 8.43 -4.87
CA LEU A 181 12.37 7.34 -4.02
C LEU A 181 10.91 7.01 -4.35
N ILE A 182 10.06 8.02 -4.53
CA ILE A 182 8.64 7.81 -4.90
C ILE A 182 8.52 7.15 -6.28
N ARG A 183 9.32 7.61 -7.25
CA ARG A 183 9.34 7.02 -8.60
C ARG A 183 9.75 5.55 -8.58
N LEU A 184 10.77 5.19 -7.79
CA LEU A 184 11.20 3.80 -7.61
C LEU A 184 10.11 2.92 -6.97
N GLN A 185 9.44 3.42 -5.93
CA GLN A 185 8.33 2.68 -5.32
C GLN A 185 7.14 2.55 -6.28
N ALA A 186 6.85 3.57 -7.10
CA ALA A 186 5.79 3.49 -8.10
C ALA A 186 6.10 2.42 -9.18
N LEU A 187 7.36 2.33 -9.62
CA LEU A 187 7.80 1.23 -10.51
C LEU A 187 7.66 -0.13 -9.84
N LYS A 188 7.97 -0.24 -8.55
CA LYS A 188 7.78 -1.48 -7.78
C LYS A 188 6.31 -1.90 -7.72
N LEU A 189 5.40 -0.95 -7.44
CA LEU A 189 3.95 -1.20 -7.48
C LEU A 189 3.50 -1.67 -8.87
N LEU A 190 3.98 -1.01 -9.93
CA LEU A 190 3.71 -1.40 -11.31
C LEU A 190 4.20 -2.81 -11.61
N GLY A 191 5.42 -3.16 -11.16
CA GLY A 191 5.99 -4.49 -11.31
C GLY A 191 5.12 -5.58 -10.68
N PHE A 192 4.67 -5.37 -9.44
CA PHE A 192 3.74 -6.31 -8.77
C PHE A 192 2.43 -6.45 -9.53
N PHE A 193 1.82 -5.33 -9.93
CA PHE A 193 0.58 -5.35 -10.70
C PHE A 193 0.73 -6.11 -12.04
N LEU A 194 1.77 -5.81 -12.81
CA LEU A 194 2.01 -6.44 -14.11
C LEU A 194 2.35 -7.93 -14.00
N SER A 195 3.08 -8.33 -12.96
CA SER A 195 3.47 -9.74 -12.76
C SER A 195 2.27 -10.68 -12.66
N ARG A 196 1.11 -10.17 -12.23
CA ARG A 196 -0.12 -10.93 -12.02
C ARG A 196 -1.29 -10.48 -12.91
N SER A 197 -1.13 -9.42 -13.69
CA SER A 197 -2.14 -8.94 -14.65
C SER A 197 -2.26 -9.84 -15.89
N THR A 198 -3.43 -9.81 -16.53
CA THR A 198 -3.69 -10.56 -17.78
C THR A 198 -2.82 -10.05 -18.94
N HIS A 199 -2.59 -10.92 -19.94
CA HIS A 199 -1.74 -10.59 -21.09
C HIS A 199 -2.20 -9.33 -21.85
N LYS A 200 -3.52 -9.08 -21.91
CA LYS A 200 -4.13 -7.90 -22.54
C LYS A 200 -3.70 -6.60 -21.87
N PHE A 201 -3.57 -6.60 -20.54
CA PHE A 201 -3.18 -5.41 -19.79
C PHE A 201 -1.68 -5.11 -19.93
N LYS A 202 -0.85 -6.16 -19.99
CA LYS A 202 0.57 -6.02 -20.33
C LYS A 202 0.69 -5.26 -21.65
N TRP A 203 0.07 -5.73 -22.73
CA TRP A 203 0.08 -5.05 -24.03
C TRP A 203 -0.39 -3.58 -23.95
N ASN A 204 -1.47 -3.27 -23.23
CA ASN A 204 -1.94 -1.89 -23.06
C ASN A 204 -0.93 -1.00 -22.32
N CYS A 205 -0.29 -1.48 -21.25
CA CYS A 205 0.77 -0.74 -20.57
C CYS A 205 1.99 -0.51 -21.46
N TRP A 206 2.36 -1.49 -22.29
CA TRP A 206 3.42 -1.32 -23.28
C TRP A 206 3.04 -0.26 -24.32
N VAL A 207 1.82 -0.28 -24.86
CA VAL A 207 1.36 0.73 -25.85
C VAL A 207 1.24 2.13 -25.23
N PHE A 208 0.62 2.25 -24.04
CA PHE A 208 0.59 3.52 -23.30
C PHE A 208 2.00 4.00 -22.93
N GLY A 209 2.87 3.07 -22.57
CA GLY A 209 4.29 3.31 -22.35
C GLY A 209 4.96 3.86 -23.62
N THR A 210 4.83 3.19 -24.75
CA THR A 210 5.42 3.60 -26.03
C THR A 210 4.83 4.89 -26.59
N VAL A 211 3.62 5.31 -26.22
CA VAL A 211 3.03 6.58 -26.64
C VAL A 211 3.36 7.75 -25.69
N ILE A 212 3.55 7.49 -24.38
CA ILE A 212 3.83 8.54 -23.38
C ILE A 212 5.33 8.66 -23.05
N PHE A 213 6.08 7.56 -23.03
CA PHE A 213 7.52 7.51 -22.76
C PHE A 213 8.45 8.15 -23.83
N PRO A 214 8.07 8.40 -25.11
CA PRO A 214 8.98 9.04 -26.05
C PRO A 214 9.17 10.53 -25.76
N THR A 215 8.42 11.13 -24.82
CA THR A 215 8.74 12.49 -24.40
C THR A 215 10.08 12.44 -23.66
N THR A 216 11.11 12.96 -24.33
CA THR A 216 12.53 12.99 -23.92
C THR A 216 12.77 13.46 -22.48
N ALA A 217 11.80 14.14 -21.85
CA ALA A 217 11.79 14.52 -20.45
C ALA A 217 11.69 13.33 -19.47
N PHE A 218 10.94 12.27 -19.81
CA PHE A 218 10.74 11.11 -18.93
C PHE A 218 12.00 10.23 -18.84
N LEU A 219 12.58 9.88 -19.99
CA LEU A 219 13.84 9.14 -20.07
C LEU A 219 15.01 9.93 -19.44
N ARG A 220 15.06 11.25 -19.63
CA ARG A 220 16.08 12.12 -19.01
C ARG A 220 15.97 12.16 -17.48
N LYS A 221 14.76 12.02 -16.92
CA LYS A 221 14.53 11.89 -15.46
C LYS A 221 14.84 10.50 -14.91
N LEU A 222 14.76 9.44 -15.71
CA LEU A 222 15.10 8.06 -15.31
C LEU A 222 16.59 7.72 -15.49
N LEU A 223 17.32 8.45 -16.32
CA LEU A 223 18.75 8.24 -16.58
C LEU A 223 19.65 8.16 -15.32
N PRO A 224 19.39 8.88 -14.20
CA PRO A 224 20.18 8.72 -12.98
C PRO A 224 20.04 7.35 -12.29
N LEU A 225 19.00 6.55 -12.62
CA LEU A 225 18.75 5.25 -11.99
C LEU A 225 19.75 4.17 -12.40
N ASN A 226 20.42 4.33 -13.55
CA ASN A 226 21.38 3.33 -14.05
C ASN A 226 22.68 3.29 -13.23
N GLN A 227 22.93 4.27 -12.36
CA GLN A 227 24.17 4.36 -11.58
C GLN A 227 24.08 3.73 -10.17
N VAL A 228 22.90 3.32 -9.70
CA VAL A 228 22.71 2.82 -8.32
C VAL A 228 22.35 1.33 -8.25
N LEU A 229 22.09 0.65 -9.38
CA LEU A 229 21.48 -0.69 -9.38
C LEU A 229 22.42 -1.90 -9.63
N LEU A 230 23.72 -1.82 -9.32
CA LEU A 230 24.60 -3.00 -9.14
C LEU A 230 25.61 -2.69 -8.03
N PRO A 231 25.91 -3.57 -7.05
CA PRO A 231 25.88 -5.05 -7.05
C PRO A 231 25.02 -5.64 -5.89
N GLU A 232 24.68 -6.92 -5.71
CA GLU A 232 25.21 -8.21 -6.13
C GLU A 232 24.09 -9.15 -6.65
N ALA A 233 24.44 -9.93 -7.66
CA ALA A 233 23.69 -11.09 -8.10
C ALA A 233 24.18 -12.33 -7.33
N SER A 234 23.36 -12.89 -6.43
CA SER A 234 23.61 -14.22 -5.84
C SER A 234 22.39 -14.82 -5.13
N PHE A 235 21.21 -14.90 -5.78
CA PHE A 235 20.16 -15.80 -5.29
C PHE A 235 19.18 -16.28 -6.36
N VAL A 236 19.66 -16.92 -7.42
CA VAL A 236 18.87 -17.94 -8.16
C VAL A 236 19.84 -18.97 -8.72
N GLY A 237 20.23 -19.94 -7.89
CA GLY A 237 20.97 -21.12 -8.31
C GLY A 237 20.21 -22.37 -7.90
N LYS A 238 19.94 -23.24 -8.88
CA LYS A 238 19.40 -24.62 -8.81
C LYS A 238 17.90 -24.80 -9.05
N LEU A 239 17.53 -24.80 -10.33
CA LEU A 239 16.63 -25.81 -10.89
C LEU A 239 17.21 -26.23 -12.25
N THR A 240 18.13 -27.20 -12.23
CA THR A 240 18.59 -27.92 -13.43
C THR A 240 17.67 -29.11 -13.68
N PHE A 241 16.82 -29.04 -14.69
CA PHE A 241 16.27 -30.22 -15.36
C PHE A 241 17.23 -30.55 -16.51
N GLY A 242 18.07 -31.56 -16.32
CA GLY A 242 18.94 -32.11 -17.36
C GLY A 242 18.23 -33.24 -18.10
N THR A 243 17.73 -32.95 -19.28
CA THR A 243 17.42 -33.96 -20.30
C THR A 243 18.75 -34.35 -20.96
N VAL A 244 19.23 -35.56 -20.68
CA VAL A 244 20.42 -36.13 -21.34
C VAL A 244 20.02 -36.59 -22.74
N ALA A 245 20.39 -35.80 -23.76
CA ALA A 245 20.46 -36.25 -25.14
C ALA A 245 21.85 -36.84 -25.41
N GLY A 246 21.86 -37.99 -26.05
CA GLY A 246 22.99 -38.91 -26.10
C GLY A 246 24.21 -38.46 -26.88
N ASN A 247 25.33 -39.08 -26.52
CA ASN A 247 26.43 -39.35 -27.43
C ASN A 247 26.98 -40.74 -27.07
N VAL A 248 26.68 -41.72 -27.91
CA VAL A 248 27.23 -43.08 -27.85
C VAL A 248 28.42 -43.12 -28.82
N SER A 249 29.62 -43.12 -28.27
CA SER A 249 30.84 -43.57 -28.96
C SER A 249 31.16 -44.97 -28.46
N GLY A 250 31.17 -45.93 -29.38
CA GLY A 250 31.25 -47.36 -29.08
C GLY A 250 32.59 -47.86 -28.56
N ASN A 251 32.53 -49.03 -27.93
CA ASN A 251 33.58 -50.06 -27.97
C ASN A 251 33.00 -51.41 -27.51
N GLY A 252 33.02 -52.39 -28.44
CA GLY A 252 33.17 -53.83 -28.24
C GLY A 252 32.05 -54.65 -27.57
N PRO A 253 31.54 -55.71 -28.21
CA PRO A 253 30.92 -56.84 -27.51
C PRO A 253 31.92 -58.01 -27.40
N GLU A 254 32.28 -58.37 -26.18
CA GLU A 254 32.61 -59.75 -25.82
C GLU A 254 31.49 -60.25 -24.93
N GLU A 255 30.68 -61.18 -25.42
CA GLU A 255 29.90 -62.09 -24.57
C GLU A 255 29.73 -63.43 -25.30
N ASN A 256 30.49 -64.42 -24.81
CA ASN A 256 30.11 -65.82 -24.87
C ASN A 256 28.97 -66.04 -23.87
N LEU A 257 27.89 -66.72 -24.27
CA LEU A 257 27.35 -67.93 -23.63
C LEU A 257 25.90 -68.17 -24.09
N ILE A 258 25.77 -69.25 -24.88
CA ILE A 258 24.63 -70.17 -25.05
C ILE A 258 23.35 -69.60 -25.65
#